data_AF-A0A6P4D3B7-F1
#
_entry.id   AF-A0A6P4D3B7-F1
#
_cell.length_a   1.000
_cell.length_b   1.000
_cell.length_c   1.000
_cell.angle_alpha   90.00
_cell.angle_beta   90.00
_cell.angle_gamma   90.00
#
_symmetry.space_group_name_H-M   'P 1'
#
loop_
_entity.id
_entity.type
_entity.pdbx_description
1 polymer ?
#
loop_
_entity_poly.entity_id
_entity_poly.type
_entity_poly.pdbx_seq_one_letter_code
_entity_poly.pdbx_strand_id
1 'polypeptide(L)' 'MGVFWGTRVLEIVKKHDSGGLVWKRIKLTTTRKANAKKRLLRVWQNEAVLRACSEPPPPKSSSASSNKAHDNVTQS' A
#
# COMPACT_ATOMS: atom_id res chain seq x y z
N MET A 1 25.28 -45.83 41.54
CA MET A 1 25.90 -44.77 40.71
C MET A 1 25.65 -45.12 39.24
N GLY A 2 24.57 -44.74 38.56
CA GLY A 2 23.85 -43.46 38.57
C GLY A 2 24.05 -42.66 37.26
N VAL A 3 24.51 -43.27 36.15
CA VAL A 3 24.81 -42.58 34.88
C VAL A 3 23.79 -42.98 33.81
N PHE A 4 22.50 -42.68 33.98
CA PHE A 4 21.55 -42.76 32.84
C PHE A 4 20.21 -42.02 33.06
N TRP A 5 20.15 -41.03 33.95
CA TRP A 5 18.93 -40.21 34.17
C TRP A 5 19.03 -38.76 33.66
N GLY A 6 20.19 -38.35 33.11
CA GLY A 6 20.42 -36.96 32.67
C GLY A 6 20.49 -36.72 31.16
N THR A 7 20.54 -37.76 30.33
CA THR A 7 20.79 -37.62 28.88
C THR A 7 19.52 -37.44 28.05
N ARG A 8 18.35 -37.80 28.58
CA ARG A 8 17.05 -37.63 27.89
C ARG A 8 16.56 -36.19 27.82
N VAL A 9 16.99 -35.32 28.73
CA VAL A 9 16.68 -33.88 28.65
C VAL A 9 17.43 -33.21 27.50
N LEU A 10 18.66 -33.67 27.22
CA LEU A 10 19.41 -33.24 26.05
C LEU A 10 18.88 -33.85 24.74
N GLU A 11 18.17 -34.98 24.80
CA GLU A 11 17.44 -35.56 23.66
C GLU A 11 16.21 -34.72 23.28
N ILE A 12 15.54 -34.09 24.26
CA ILE A 12 14.50 -33.07 24.01
C ILE A 12 15.11 -31.80 23.37
N VAL A 13 16.39 -31.52 23.62
CA VAL A 13 17.15 -30.41 22.99
C VAL A 13 17.83 -30.85 21.68
N LYS A 14 17.85 -32.15 21.35
CA LYS A 14 18.21 -32.62 20.01
C LYS A 14 17.02 -32.32 19.12
N LYS A 15 17.00 -31.07 18.66
CA LYS A 15 16.00 -30.46 17.78
C LYS A 15 15.42 -31.53 16.89
N HIS A 16 14.23 -31.95 17.27
CA HIS A 16 13.33 -32.64 16.40
C HIS A 16 13.43 -31.88 15.06
N ASP A 17 13.74 -32.56 13.96
CA ASP A 17 13.61 -31.99 12.61
C ASP A 17 12.13 -31.68 12.27
N SER A 18 11.29 -31.47 13.30
CA SER A 18 9.98 -30.84 13.20
C SER A 18 10.23 -29.39 12.81
N GLY A 19 9.83 -29.03 11.59
CA GLY A 19 9.98 -27.70 11.00
C GLY A 19 9.72 -26.57 11.99
N GLY A 20 10.80 -26.10 12.62
CA GLY A 20 10.80 -25.08 13.64
C GLY A 20 10.21 -23.80 13.06
N LEU A 21 9.20 -23.26 13.74
CA LEU A 21 8.44 -22.09 13.34
C LEU A 21 7.76 -22.24 11.96
N VAL A 22 6.53 -22.75 11.98
CA VAL A 22 5.71 -22.87 10.77
C VAL A 22 5.32 -21.47 10.27
N TRP A 23 5.86 -21.08 9.12
CA TRP A 23 5.42 -19.90 8.39
C TRP A 23 3.98 -20.10 7.91
N LYS A 24 3.03 -19.49 8.61
CA LYS A 24 1.61 -19.66 8.31
C LYS A 24 1.29 -19.07 6.94
N ARG A 25 0.97 -19.94 5.98
CA ARG A 25 0.49 -19.52 4.65
C ARG A 25 -0.95 -19.04 4.78
N ILE A 26 -1.13 -17.73 4.77
CA ILE A 26 -2.47 -17.12 4.87
C ILE A 26 -3.14 -17.20 3.50
N LYS A 27 -4.34 -17.78 3.46
CA LYS A 27 -5.15 -17.85 2.23
C LYS A 27 -5.55 -16.43 1.78
N LEU A 28 -5.77 -16.29 0.48
CA LEU A 28 -6.30 -15.06 -0.09
C LEU A 28 -7.79 -14.94 0.24
N THR A 29 -8.11 -14.23 1.33
CA THR A 29 -9.49 -13.95 1.75
C THR A 29 -10.10 -12.82 0.91
N THR A 30 -11.43 -12.73 0.92
CA THR A 30 -12.20 -11.70 0.20
C THR A 30 -11.78 -10.27 0.57
N THR A 31 -11.58 -9.99 1.85
CA THR A 31 -11.09 -8.68 2.33
C THR A 31 -9.71 -8.34 1.77
N ARG A 32 -8.81 -9.33 1.69
CA ARG A 32 -7.47 -9.15 1.11
C ARG A 32 -7.55 -8.88 -0.41
N LYS A 33 -8.46 -9.56 -1.13
CA LYS A 33 -8.74 -9.26 -2.55
C LYS A 33 -9.25 -7.82 -2.73
N ALA A 34 -10.16 -7.37 -1.86
CA ALA A 34 -10.67 -6.01 -1.91
C ALA A 34 -9.56 -4.95 -1.69
N ASN A 35 -8.62 -5.21 -0.77
CA ASN A 35 -7.47 -4.33 -0.58
C ASN A 35 -6.54 -4.32 -1.80
N ALA A 36 -6.29 -5.48 -2.44
CA ALA A 36 -5.53 -5.55 -3.68
C ALA A 36 -6.19 -4.72 -4.79
N LYS A 37 -7.51 -4.84 -4.98
CA LYS A 37 -8.27 -4.03 -5.95
C LYS A 37 -8.13 -2.53 -5.67
N LYS A 38 -8.23 -2.10 -4.41
CA LYS A 38 -8.01 -0.69 -4.01
C LYS A 38 -6.60 -0.20 -4.36
N ARG A 39 -5.58 -1.01 -4.14
CA ARG A 39 -4.18 -0.66 -4.49
C ARG A 39 -4.00 -0.50 -6.00
N LEU A 40 -4.55 -1.43 -6.80
CA LEU A 40 -4.50 -1.36 -8.25
C LEU A 40 -5.17 -0.09 -8.78
N LEU A 41 -6.37 0.25 -8.27
CA LEU A 41 -7.08 1.46 -8.66
C LEU A 41 -6.30 2.74 -8.34
N ARG A 42 -5.64 2.78 -7.16
CA ARG A 42 -4.79 3.92 -6.78
C ARG A 42 -3.60 4.08 -7.72
N VAL A 43 -2.92 2.99 -8.05
CA VAL A 43 -1.79 3.03 -9.00
C VAL A 43 -2.26 3.53 -10.35
N TRP A 44 -3.40 3.05 -10.84
CA TRP A 44 -3.92 3.48 -12.13
C TRP A 44 -4.31 4.97 -12.15
N GLN A 45 -4.93 5.47 -11.08
CA GLN A 45 -5.21 6.90 -10.94
C GLN A 45 -3.93 7.73 -10.89
N ASN A 46 -2.91 7.30 -10.14
CA ASN A 46 -1.63 7.99 -10.08
C ASN A 46 -0.95 8.02 -11.45
N GLU A 47 -0.96 6.91 -12.17
CA GLU A 47 -0.43 6.83 -13.52
C GLU A 47 -1.21 7.73 -14.48
N ALA A 48 -2.54 7.76 -14.41
CA ALA A 48 -3.35 8.64 -15.24
C ALA A 48 -3.05 10.13 -14.99
N VAL A 49 -2.87 10.52 -13.72
CA VAL A 49 -2.48 11.89 -13.35
C VAL A 49 -1.09 12.23 -13.89
N LEU A 50 -0.11 11.34 -13.68
CA LEU A 50 1.26 11.56 -14.17
C LEU A 50 1.30 11.64 -15.71
N ARG A 51 0.51 10.83 -16.40
CA ARG A 51 0.38 10.86 -17.87
C ARG A 51 -0.26 12.17 -18.32
N ALA A 52 -1.34 12.62 -17.69
CA ALA A 52 -1.96 13.90 -17.99
C ALA A 52 -1.02 15.09 -17.76
N CYS A 53 -0.17 15.03 -16.74
CA CYS A 53 0.84 16.06 -16.48
C CYS A 53 2.06 16.01 -17.43
N SER A 54 2.27 14.89 -18.13
CA SER A 54 3.35 14.75 -19.13
C SER A 54 2.95 15.21 -20.52
N GLU A 55 1.66 15.37 -20.78
CA GLU A 55 1.13 15.92 -22.02
C GLU A 55 1.13 17.46 -21.92
N PRO A 56 1.65 18.20 -22.93
CA PRO A 56 1.55 19.65 -22.91
C PRO A 56 0.08 20.05 -22.89
N PRO A 57 -0.31 21.06 -22.08
CA PRO A 57 -1.71 21.46 -21.99
C PRO A 57 -2.25 21.81 -23.37
N PRO A 58 -3.51 21.43 -23.70
CA PRO A 58 -4.11 21.79 -24.98
C PRO A 58 -4.04 23.31 -25.14
N PRO A 59 -3.72 23.83 -26.34
CA PRO A 59 -3.60 25.26 -26.56
C PRO A 59 -4.92 25.95 -26.16
N LYS A 60 -4.80 26.98 -25.31
CA LYS A 60 -5.92 27.78 -24.82
C LYS A 60 -6.74 28.28 -26.01
N SER A 61 -7.91 27.69 -26.25
CA SER A 61 -8.94 28.34 -27.06
C SER A 61 -9.36 29.60 -26.32
N SER A 62 -9.14 30.74 -26.98
CA SER A 62 -9.48 32.09 -26.58
C SER A 62 -10.87 32.22 -25.94
N SER A 63 -10.91 32.98 -24.83
CA SER A 63 -12.01 33.84 -24.37
C SER A 63 -13.42 33.22 -24.24
N ALA A 64 -13.81 32.90 -23.01
CA ALA A 64 -15.21 33.02 -22.57
C ALA A 64 -15.25 33.57 -21.14
N SER A 65 -15.63 34.85 -21.09
CA SER A 65 -16.04 35.69 -19.96
C SER A 65 -16.44 35.01 -18.65
N SER A 66 -15.82 35.45 -17.55
CA SER A 66 -16.50 35.59 -16.25
C SER A 66 -15.91 36.79 -15.50
N ASN A 67 -16.33 37.99 -15.91
CA ASN A 67 -16.16 39.21 -15.13
C ASN A 67 -17.05 39.13 -13.88
N LYS A 68 -16.44 39.22 -12.68
CA LYS A 68 -16.85 40.01 -11.50
C LYS A 68 -16.28 39.39 -10.22
N ALA A 69 -15.28 40.06 -9.65
CA ALA A 69 -15.06 40.06 -8.20
C ALA A 69 -14.37 41.38 -7.83
N HIS A 70 -15.12 42.15 -7.02
CA HIS A 70 -14.72 43.22 -6.09
C HIS A 70 -13.46 44.02 -6.36
N ASP A 71 -13.63 45.33 -6.59
CA ASP A 71 -12.88 46.40 -5.91
C ASP A 71 -13.60 47.74 -6.18
N ASN A 72 -14.46 48.17 -5.26
CA ASN A 72 -14.90 49.56 -5.22
C ASN A 72 -15.26 49.94 -3.78
N VAL A 73 -14.23 50.17 -2.96
CA VAL A 73 -14.32 50.93 -1.71
C VAL A 73 -13.07 51.80 -1.62
N THR A 74 -13.30 53.11 -1.52
CA THR A 74 -12.34 54.20 -1.24
C THR A 74 -11.64 54.83 -2.45
N GLN A 75 -12.33 55.77 -3.10
CA GLN A 75 -11.82 57.13 -3.32
C GLN A 75 -12.96 58.08 -3.73
N SER A 76 -12.89 59.32 -3.21
CA SER A 76 -13.82 60.47 -3.29
C SER A 76 -14.87 60.58 -2.19
#